data_AF-A0A5B7I710-F1
#
_entry.id   AF-A0A5B7I710-F1
#
_cell.length_a   1.000
_cell.length_b   1.000
_cell.length_c   1.000
_cell.angle_alpha   90.00
_cell.angle_beta   90.00
_cell.angle_gamma   90.00
#
_symmetry.space_group_name_H-M   'P 1'
#
loop_
_entity.id
_entity.type
_entity.pdbx_description
1 polymer ?
#
loop_
_entity_poly.entity_id
_entity_poly.type
_entity_poly.pdbx_seq_one_letter_code
_entity_poly.pdbx_strand_id
1 'polypeptide(L)' 'MHNIHDLFLTSNPSAYAVTLSSPVGSSDHNLISVSCPISPIPPQYPPKRRCLSRYAIANWRNLRRYHPLFST' A
#
# COMPACT_ATOMS: atom_id res chain seq x y z
N MET A 1 1.69 22.73 -2.62
CA MET A 1 0.80 21.57 -2.89
C MET A 1 1.47 20.34 -2.30
N HIS A 2 0.77 19.59 -1.45
CA HIS A 2 1.30 18.37 -0.84
C HIS A 2 1.09 17.23 -1.83
N ASN A 3 2.12 16.85 -2.58
CA ASN A 3 2.05 15.65 -3.43
C ASN A 3 2.26 14.41 -2.55
N ILE A 4 1.23 13.59 -2.45
CA ILE A 4 1.28 12.29 -1.79
C ILE A 4 1.92 11.31 -2.77
N HIS A 5 3.21 11.02 -2.60
CA HIS A 5 3.93 10.07 -3.46
C HIS A 5 3.82 8.61 -2.97
N ASP A 6 3.48 8.43 -1.69
CA ASP A 6 3.53 7.13 -1.02
C ASP A 6 2.12 6.64 -0.68
N LEU A 7 1.84 5.38 -1.01
CA LEU A 7 0.52 4.78 -0.83
C LEU A 7 0.65 3.36 -0.26
N PHE A 8 -0.12 3.11 0.80
CA PHE A 8 -0.33 1.77 1.34
C PHE A 8 -1.74 1.29 0.95
N LEU A 9 -1.82 0.15 0.25
CA LEU A 9 -3.08 -0.46 -0.20
C LEU A 9 -3.32 -1.78 0.55
N THR A 10 -4.52 -1.94 1.10
CA THR A 10 -4.95 -3.18 1.78
C THR A 10 -6.42 -3.45 1.51
N SER A 11 -6.80 -4.72 1.42
CA SER A 11 -8.21 -5.14 1.31
C SER A 11 -8.91 -5.24 2.68
N ASN A 12 -8.15 -5.18 3.78
CA ASN A 12 -8.69 -5.25 5.14
C ASN A 12 -8.05 -4.16 6.01
N PRO A 13 -8.50 -2.89 5.91
CA PRO A 13 -7.88 -1.77 6.61
C PRO A 13 -7.98 -1.89 8.13
N SER A 14 -9.01 -2.53 8.68
CA SER A 14 -9.16 -2.69 10.13
C SER A 14 -8.16 -3.67 10.76
N ALA A 15 -7.50 -4.50 9.96
CA ALA A 15 -6.47 -5.41 10.46
C ALA A 15 -5.12 -4.71 10.73
N TYR A 16 -4.96 -3.46 10.30
CA TYR A 16 -3.67 -2.78 10.35
C TYR A 16 -3.75 -1.47 11.14
N ALA A 17 -2.76 -1.23 11.99
CA ALA A 17 -2.49 0.09 12.54
C ALA A 17 -1.37 0.73 11.72
N VAL A 18 -1.63 1.94 11.21
CA VAL A 18 -0.72 2.71 10.38
C VAL A 18 -0.25 3.93 11.15
N THR A 19 1.06 4.18 11.12
CA THR A 19 1.68 5.37 11.72
C THR A 19 2.55 6.04 10.68
N LEU A 20 2.56 7.38 10.70
CA LEU A 20 3.43 8.19 9.87
C LEU A 20 4.53 8.77 10.77
N SER A 21 5.79 8.60 10.39
CA SER A 21 6.92 9.20 11.09
C SER A 21 7.78 10.04 10.15
N SER A 22 8.63 10.88 10.74
CA SER A 22 9.54 11.74 9.99
C SER A 22 10.43 10.92 9.04
N PRO A 23 10.94 11.54 7.97
CA PRO A 23 11.86 10.87 7.07
C PRO A 23 13.08 10.31 7.81
N VAL A 24 13.59 9.18 7.34
CA VAL A 24 14.84 8.62 7.86
C VAL A 24 16.02 9.20 7.09
N GLY A 25 16.97 9.74 7.84
CA GLY A 25 18.21 10.30 7.29
C GLY A 25 17.92 11.47 6.35
N SER A 26 18.42 11.40 5.12
CA SER A 26 18.32 12.46 4.12
C SER A 26 17.12 12.32 3.17
N SER A 27 16.21 11.38 3.42
CA SER A 27 15.00 11.26 2.60
C SER A 27 14.11 12.47 2.80
N ASP A 28 13.44 12.90 1.73
CA ASP A 28 12.35 13.87 1.75
C ASP A 28 10.97 13.21 1.92
N HIS A 29 10.93 11.87 2.06
CA HIS A 29 9.71 11.09 2.24
C HIS A 29 9.49 10.68 3.69
N ASN A 30 8.28 10.93 4.21
CA ASN A 30 7.87 10.43 5.51
C ASN A 30 7.78 8.90 5.49
N LEU A 31 8.14 8.26 6.60
CA LEU A 31 7.98 6.83 6.74
C LEU A 31 6.53 6.46 7.04
N ILE A 32 5.99 5.48 6.30
CA ILE A 32 4.73 4.82 6.63
C ILE A 32 5.06 3.50 7.32
N SER A 33 4.83 3.43 8.63
CA SER A 33 5.01 2.20 9.43
C SER A 33 3.67 1.52 9.64
N VAL A 34 3.59 0.24 9.29
CA VAL A 34 2.37 -0.56 9.38
C VAL A 34 2.59 -1.72 10.34
N SER A 35 1.68 -1.90 11.29
CA SER A 35 1.66 -3.04 12.21
C SER A 35 0.34 -3.78 12.11
N CYS A 36 0.38 -5.10 12.29
CA CYS A 36 -0.80 -5.96 12.32
C CYS A 36 -0.70 -6.83 13.58
N PRO A 37 -1.71 -6.82 14.47
CA PRO A 37 -1.70 -7.67 15.66
C PRO A 37 -1.96 -9.14 15.33
N ILE A 38 -2.42 -9.43 14.11
CA ILE A 38 -2.77 -10.78 13.66
C ILE A 38 -1.54 -11.39 12.99
N SER A 39 -0.96 -12.42 13.60
CA SER A 39 0.00 -13.30 12.93
C SER A 39 -0.64 -13.81 11.64
N PRO A 40 0.01 -13.75 10.47
CA PRO A 40 -0.60 -14.21 9.24
C PRO A 40 -1.06 -15.65 9.44
N ILE A 41 -2.38 -15.87 9.35
CA ILE A 41 -2.94 -17.23 9.34
C ILE A 41 -2.24 -17.94 8.18
N PRO A 42 -1.52 -19.05 8.44
CA PRO A 42 -0.90 -19.82 7.38
C PRO A 42 -1.97 -20.11 6.34
N PRO A 43 -1.74 -19.76 5.06
CA PRO A 43 -2.77 -19.95 4.05
C PRO A 43 -3.15 -21.44 4.02
N GLN A 44 -4.41 -21.76 4.32
CA GLN A 44 -4.92 -23.15 4.36
C GLN A 44 -4.78 -23.86 3.01
N TYR A 45 -4.63 -23.09 1.93
CA TYR A 45 -4.39 -23.58 0.59
C TYR A 45 -3.08 -23.02 0.08
N PRO A 46 -2.32 -23.77 -0.74
CA PRO A 46 -1.12 -23.23 -1.38
C PRO A 46 -1.50 -21.90 -2.06
N PRO A 47 -0.76 -20.80 -1.80
CA PRO A 47 -1.10 -19.52 -2.39
C PRO A 47 -1.14 -19.71 -3.90
N LYS A 48 -2.32 -19.49 -4.52
CA LYS A 48 -2.45 -19.40 -5.98
C LYS A 48 -1.29 -18.52 -6.43
N ARG A 49 -0.40 -19.06 -7.29
CA ARG A 49 0.85 -18.42 -7.70
C ARG A 49 0.58 -16.93 -7.88
N ARG A 50 1.13 -16.09 -6.98
CA ARG A 50 1.05 -14.65 -7.14
C ARG A 50 1.83 -14.36 -8.41
N CYS A 51 1.12 -14.10 -9.51
CA CYS A 51 1.75 -13.55 -10.68
C CYS A 51 2.33 -12.20 -10.21
N LEU A 52 3.64 -12.16 -10.01
CA LEU A 52 4.36 -10.92 -9.83
C LEU A 52 4.34 -10.22 -11.20
N SER A 53 3.23 -9.57 -11.50
CA SER A 53 3.12 -8.72 -12.67
C SER A 53 4.00 -7.51 -12.44
N ARG A 54 5.18 -7.54 -13.05
CA ARG A 54 6.04 -6.37 -13.18
C ARG A 54 5.36 -5.43 -14.18
N TYR A 55 4.43 -4.61 -13.70
CA TYR A 55 3.90 -3.52 -14.50
C TYR A 55 5.02 -2.48 -14.68
N ALA A 56 5.39 -2.22 -15.92
CA ALA A 56 6.20 -1.08 -16.27
C ALA A 56 5.42 0.19 -15.91
N ILE A 57 5.77 0.79 -14.77
CA ILE A 57 5.27 2.08 -14.29
C ILE A 57 3.82 2.04 -13.76
N ALA A 58 3.61 2.64 -12.59
CA ALA A 58 2.28 2.85 -12.02
C ALA A 58 1.45 3.76 -12.94
N ASN A 59 0.46 3.20 -13.64
CA ASN A 59 -0.50 4.00 -14.40
C ASN A 59 -1.62 4.48 -13.48
N TRP A 60 -1.39 5.64 -12.85
CA TRP A 60 -2.37 6.30 -11.97
C TRP A 60 -3.72 6.57 -12.64
N ARG A 61 -3.72 6.78 -13.96
CA ARG A 61 -4.95 7.02 -14.73
C ARG A 61 -5.82 5.77 -14.84
N ASN A 62 -5.21 4.59 -14.89
CA ASN A 62 -5.93 3.31 -14.87
C ASN A 62 -6.39 2.92 -13.47
N LEU A 63 -5.61 3.23 -12.43
CA LEU A 63 -6.02 2.98 -11.04
C LEU A 63 -7.33 3.71 -10.68
N ARG A 64 -7.51 4.96 -11.14
CA ARG A 64 -8.74 5.75 -10.93
C ARG A 64 -10.01 5.09 -11.49
N ARG A 65 -9.89 4.17 -12.45
CA ARG A 65 -11.05 3.44 -13.00
C ARG A 65 -11.61 2.39 -12.03
N TYR A 66 -10.78 1.92 -11.09
CA TYR A 66 -11.15 0.89 -10.12
C TYR A 66 -11.40 1.47 -8.71
N HIS A 67 -10.90 2.67 -8.44
CA HIS A 67 -11.08 3.38 -7.17
C HIS A 67 -11.50 4.84 -7.42
N PRO A 68 -12.82 5.12 -7.57
CA PRO A 68 -13.32 6.45 -7.93
C PRO A 68 -13.05 7.54 -6.87
N LEU A 69 -12.66 7.16 -5.65
CA LEU A 69 -12.38 8.07 -4.53
C LEU A 69 -11.18 9.02 -4.76
N PHE A 70 -10.33 8.77 -5.76
CA PHE A 70 -9.11 9.55 -6.03
C PHE A 70 -9.25 10.54 -7.20
N SER A 71 -10.46 11.05 -7.43
CA SER A 71 -10.78 11.97 -8.53
C SER A 71 -11.15 13.36 -7.99
N THR A 72 -10.15 14.13 -7.55
CA THR A 72 -10.26 15.59 -7.30
C THR A 72 -8.97 16.27 -7.71
#